data_AF-A0A1L4CYC2-F1
#
_entry.id   AF-A0A1L4CYC2-F1
#
_cell.length_a   1.000
_cell.length_b   1.000
_cell.length_c   1.000
_cell.angle_alpha   90.00
_cell.angle_beta   90.00
_cell.angle_gamma   90.00
#
_symmetry.space_group_name_H-M   'P 1'
#
loop_
_entity.id
_entity.type
_entity.pdbx_description
1 polymer ?
#
loop_
_entity_poly.entity_id
_entity_poly.type
_entity_poly.pdbx_seq_one_letter_code
_entity_poly.pdbx_strand_id
1 'polypeptide(L)'
;MLDHLLQMISIESLIFSFKEQDLFQEFNLHHETYALRAAKVTKVSDSDILKNILPKELSSKMFGAGNLNLLAFIFALRHKILQLNLLFHLSALKNNNHHSFNEVKDELCAIFGEEIFNQYNLLFNMLMPPFWGKDKKLPILGFSSVGCHFVMRDISLCRAFDAYNLPYCNQLARGLFCVKHSIENFWTQKVPEEASVQAKLSQFYINPNNFSQFDEETLKRLIQNFFRHFERSQAENFSIPMDSTKINFLLEFYSFSSLEELKKEGSTELRRRFIELAKHHHPDIGGSHEHFREAREYYESLREILEK
;
A
#
# COMPACT_ATOMS: atom_id res chain seq x y z
N MET A 1 1.33 -13.69 -10.68
CA MET A 1 0.16 -12.79 -10.48
C MET A 1 0.51 -11.60 -9.60
N LEU A 2 1.14 -11.82 -8.44
CA LEU A 2 1.85 -10.76 -7.74
C LEU A 2 2.82 -10.02 -8.69
N ASP A 3 3.55 -10.74 -9.55
CA ASP A 3 4.42 -10.12 -10.57
C ASP A 3 3.67 -9.17 -11.50
N HIS A 4 2.42 -9.47 -11.84
CA HIS A 4 1.61 -8.59 -12.67
C HIS A 4 1.22 -7.31 -11.90
N LEU A 5 0.80 -7.43 -10.63
CA LEU A 5 0.56 -6.28 -9.77
C LEU A 5 1.83 -5.43 -9.55
N LEU A 6 2.97 -6.08 -9.37
CA LEU A 6 4.27 -5.41 -9.22
C LEU A 6 4.69 -4.71 -10.51
N GLN A 7 4.37 -5.25 -11.68
CA GLN A 7 4.60 -4.59 -12.97
C GLN A 7 3.70 -3.36 -13.18
N MET A 8 2.50 -3.36 -12.59
CA MET A 8 1.60 -2.20 -12.65
C MET A 8 2.06 -1.03 -11.77
N ILE A 9 2.89 -1.29 -10.75
CA ILE A 9 3.42 -0.27 -9.84
C ILE A 9 4.88 0.00 -10.22
N SER A 10 5.10 1.01 -11.05
CA SER A 10 6.45 1.43 -11.43
C SER A 10 7.13 2.19 -10.27
N ILE A 11 8.45 1.98 -10.10
CA ILE A 11 9.24 2.73 -9.11
C ILE A 11 9.31 4.21 -9.47
N GLU A 12 9.36 4.54 -10.76
CA GLU A 12 9.35 5.91 -11.25
C GLU A 12 8.09 6.66 -10.82
N SER A 13 6.91 6.08 -11.06
CA SER A 13 5.61 6.65 -10.64
C SER A 13 5.55 6.84 -9.13
N LEU A 14 6.11 5.89 -8.35
CA LEU A 14 6.21 6.05 -6.90
C LEU A 14 7.11 7.24 -6.53
N ILE A 15 8.29 7.35 -7.12
CA ILE A 15 9.22 8.48 -6.86
C ILE A 15 8.51 9.82 -7.11
N PHE A 16 7.80 9.96 -8.23
CA PHE A 16 7.05 11.18 -8.52
C PHE A 16 5.93 11.42 -7.50
N SER A 17 5.18 10.39 -7.11
CA SER A 17 4.17 10.52 -6.07
C SER A 17 4.76 11.02 -4.74
N PHE A 18 5.94 10.53 -4.33
CA PHE A 18 6.63 10.98 -3.12
C PHE A 18 7.19 12.40 -3.21
N LYS A 19 7.37 12.91 -4.43
CA LYS A 19 7.88 14.25 -4.68
C LYS A 19 6.78 15.31 -4.74
N GLU A 20 5.55 14.91 -5.05
CA GLU A 20 4.38 15.78 -5.04
C GLU A 20 4.01 16.17 -3.61
N GLN A 21 4.31 17.43 -3.25
CA GLN A 21 4.10 17.93 -1.88
C GLN A 21 2.63 17.91 -1.44
N ASP A 22 1.69 18.04 -2.39
CA ASP A 22 0.25 18.10 -2.12
C ASP A 22 -0.34 16.75 -1.65
N LEU A 23 0.32 15.63 -1.95
CA LEU A 23 -0.13 14.30 -1.51
C LEU A 23 0.18 14.01 -0.05
N PHE A 24 1.15 14.72 0.52
CA PHE A 24 1.72 14.40 1.82
C PHE A 24 1.23 15.38 2.88
N GLN A 25 0.53 14.87 3.88
CA GLN A 25 0.08 15.67 5.00
C GLN A 25 1.12 15.63 6.13
N GLU A 26 1.43 16.78 6.70
CA GLU A 26 2.16 16.85 7.96
C GLU A 26 1.28 16.37 9.12
N PHE A 27 1.88 15.73 10.12
CA PHE A 27 1.15 15.19 11.26
C PHE A 27 0.44 16.31 12.06
N ASN A 28 -0.86 16.15 12.33
CA ASN A 28 -1.71 17.13 13.04
C ASN A 28 -1.87 16.81 14.54
N LEU A 29 -2.09 17.85 15.36
CA LEU A 29 -1.85 17.85 16.82
C LEU A 29 -2.79 16.93 17.62
N HIS A 30 -3.88 16.46 17.02
CA HIS A 30 -4.96 15.84 17.78
C HIS A 30 -4.76 14.35 18.09
N HIS A 31 -3.90 13.62 17.36
CA HIS A 31 -3.71 12.17 17.57
C HIS A 31 -2.27 11.66 17.37
N GLU A 32 -1.32 12.52 17.03
CA GLU A 32 -0.03 12.11 16.48
C GLU A 32 1.16 12.68 17.30
N THR A 33 2.25 11.93 17.44
CA THR A 33 3.31 12.22 18.42
C THR A 33 4.14 13.47 18.07
N TYR A 34 4.54 14.27 19.08
CA TYR A 34 5.46 15.40 18.91
C TYR A 34 6.78 14.98 18.22
N ALA A 35 7.23 13.75 18.46
CA ALA A 35 8.45 13.20 17.88
C ALA A 35 8.38 13.11 16.35
N LEU A 36 7.23 12.70 15.77
CA LEU A 36 7.02 12.64 14.32
C LEU A 36 7.09 14.02 13.65
N ARG A 37 6.55 15.04 14.32
CA ARG A 37 6.61 16.43 13.85
C ARG A 37 8.01 17.01 13.91
N ALA A 38 8.70 16.83 15.04
CA ALA A 38 10.09 17.24 15.19
C ALA A 38 10.99 16.58 14.13
N ALA A 39 10.67 15.32 13.80
CA ALA A 39 11.30 14.56 12.76
C ALA A 39 10.95 15.01 11.33
N LYS A 40 9.93 15.86 11.14
CA LYS A 40 9.36 16.28 9.83
C LYS A 40 8.96 15.10 8.96
N VAL A 41 8.36 14.09 9.57
CA VAL A 41 7.79 12.95 8.83
C VAL A 41 6.49 13.43 8.20
N THR A 42 6.23 13.01 6.96
CA THR A 42 4.93 13.21 6.31
C THR A 42 4.25 11.88 6.07
N LYS A 43 2.92 11.90 5.96
CA LYS A 43 2.09 10.71 5.82
C LYS A 43 1.14 10.84 4.63
N VAL A 44 0.88 9.71 3.98
CA VAL A 44 -0.14 9.55 2.95
C VAL A 44 -0.79 8.17 3.09
N SER A 45 -2.08 8.05 2.78
CA SER A 45 -2.74 6.74 2.80
C SER A 45 -2.27 5.87 1.63
N ASP A 46 -2.20 4.55 1.82
CA ASP A 46 -1.87 3.62 0.73
C ASP A 46 -2.85 3.77 -0.44
N SER A 47 -4.11 4.08 -0.13
CA SER A 47 -5.17 4.31 -1.11
C SER A 47 -4.89 5.52 -1.98
N ASP A 48 -4.44 6.63 -1.40
CA ASP A 48 -4.17 7.85 -2.17
C ASP A 48 -2.92 7.73 -3.03
N ILE A 49 -1.89 7.01 -2.58
CA ILE A 49 -0.75 6.65 -3.45
C ILE A 49 -1.25 5.83 -4.64
N LEU A 50 -2.01 4.76 -4.38
CA LEU A 50 -2.55 3.89 -5.43
C LEU A 50 -3.43 4.67 -6.41
N LYS A 51 -4.25 5.61 -5.93
CA LYS A 51 -5.08 6.46 -6.82
C LYS A 51 -4.24 7.26 -7.79
N ASN A 52 -3.06 7.70 -7.37
CA ASN A 52 -2.18 8.55 -8.15
C ASN A 52 -1.33 7.77 -9.16
N ILE A 53 -0.84 6.59 -8.77
CA ILE A 53 0.09 5.82 -9.60
C ILE A 53 -0.58 4.84 -10.55
N LEU A 54 -1.82 4.41 -10.24
CA LEU A 54 -2.56 3.49 -11.10
C LEU A 54 -3.30 4.27 -12.21
N PRO A 55 -3.56 3.64 -13.37
CA PRO A 55 -4.40 4.23 -14.42
C PRO A 55 -5.74 4.73 -13.85
N LYS A 56 -6.22 5.90 -14.29
CA LYS A 56 -7.43 6.56 -13.75
C LYS A 56 -8.66 5.65 -13.81
N GLU A 57 -8.77 4.87 -14.87
CA GLU A 57 -9.85 3.91 -15.11
C GLU A 57 -9.83 2.78 -14.07
N LEU A 58 -8.63 2.36 -13.65
CA LEU A 58 -8.41 1.33 -12.64
C LEU A 58 -8.67 1.89 -11.23
N SER A 59 -8.10 3.06 -10.95
CA SER A 59 -8.21 3.78 -9.69
C SER A 59 -9.67 4.08 -9.32
N SER A 60 -10.43 4.72 -10.21
CA SER A 60 -11.85 5.07 -9.97
C SER A 60 -12.71 3.86 -9.61
N LYS A 61 -12.52 2.71 -10.28
CA LYS A 61 -13.28 1.48 -10.05
C LYS A 61 -12.81 0.71 -8.82
N MET A 62 -11.50 0.68 -8.54
CA MET A 62 -10.93 -0.01 -7.38
C MET A 62 -11.41 0.61 -6.06
N PHE A 63 -11.54 1.93 -6.00
CA PHE A 63 -11.99 2.66 -4.81
C PHE A 63 -13.51 2.87 -4.75
N GLY A 64 -14.22 2.81 -5.88
CA GLY A 64 -15.69 2.87 -5.93
C GLY A 64 -16.40 1.58 -5.53
N ALA A 65 -15.77 0.41 -5.73
CA ALA A 65 -16.37 -0.90 -5.45
C ALA A 65 -15.90 -1.56 -4.13
N GLY A 66 -15.07 -0.86 -3.35
CA GLY A 66 -14.70 -1.32 -2.02
C GLY A 66 -14.02 -2.70 -1.96
N ASN A 67 -13.15 -2.97 -2.91
CA ASN A 67 -12.77 -4.32 -3.27
C ASN A 67 -11.70 -4.94 -2.34
N LEU A 68 -11.80 -6.24 -2.02
CA LEU A 68 -10.73 -7.04 -1.39
C LEU A 68 -9.41 -6.98 -2.17
N ASN A 69 -9.49 -6.71 -3.48
CA ASN A 69 -8.35 -6.47 -4.35
C ASN A 69 -7.45 -5.34 -3.85
N LEU A 70 -7.99 -4.40 -3.06
CA LEU A 70 -7.20 -3.35 -2.42
C LEU A 70 -6.09 -3.92 -1.52
N LEU A 71 -6.31 -5.06 -0.85
CA LEU A 71 -5.27 -5.68 -0.01
C LEU A 71 -4.11 -6.23 -0.84
N ALA A 72 -4.41 -6.82 -2.01
CA ALA A 72 -3.41 -7.30 -2.96
C ALA A 72 -2.57 -6.13 -3.53
N PHE A 73 -3.24 -5.04 -3.91
CA PHE A 73 -2.57 -3.81 -4.35
C PHE A 73 -1.79 -3.12 -3.22
N ILE A 74 -2.28 -3.13 -1.98
CA ILE A 74 -1.56 -2.61 -0.81
C ILE A 74 -0.29 -3.42 -0.55
N PHE A 75 -0.35 -4.76 -0.63
CA PHE A 75 0.85 -5.59 -0.48
C PHE A 75 1.86 -5.28 -1.58
N ALA A 76 1.42 -5.26 -2.85
CA ALA A 76 2.29 -4.94 -3.99
C ALA A 76 2.90 -3.53 -3.85
N LEU A 77 2.11 -2.55 -3.40
CA LEU A 77 2.56 -1.19 -3.11
C LEU A 77 3.64 -1.19 -2.04
N ARG A 78 3.40 -1.82 -0.88
CA ARG A 78 4.35 -1.83 0.25
C ARG A 78 5.63 -2.58 -0.09
N HIS A 79 5.54 -3.64 -0.89
CA HIS A 79 6.71 -4.31 -1.46
C HIS A 79 7.53 -3.34 -2.34
N LYS A 80 6.87 -2.57 -3.22
CA LYS A 80 7.55 -1.58 -4.07
C LYS A 80 8.11 -0.39 -3.30
N ILE A 81 7.41 0.09 -2.27
CA ILE A 81 7.92 1.12 -1.35
C ILE A 81 9.18 0.63 -0.65
N LEU A 82 9.20 -0.63 -0.21
CA LEU A 82 10.36 -1.23 0.42
C LEU A 82 11.54 -1.31 -0.55
N GLN A 83 11.28 -1.79 -1.78
CA GLN A 83 12.27 -1.84 -2.84
C GLN A 83 12.87 -0.45 -3.09
N LEU A 84 12.03 0.58 -3.22
CA LEU A 84 12.46 1.96 -3.40
C LEU A 84 13.26 2.50 -2.21
N ASN A 85 12.86 2.18 -0.96
CA ASN A 85 13.62 2.57 0.23
C ASN A 85 15.06 2.00 0.20
N LEU A 86 15.21 0.74 -0.23
CA LEU A 86 16.51 0.09 -0.39
C LEU A 86 17.35 0.74 -1.51
N LEU A 87 16.72 1.17 -2.61
CA LEU A 87 17.40 1.94 -3.65
C LEU A 87 17.93 3.30 -3.12
N PHE A 88 17.18 3.97 -2.24
CA PHE A 88 17.66 5.18 -1.57
C PHE A 88 18.79 4.91 -0.57
N HIS A 89 18.76 3.77 0.12
CA HIS A 89 19.88 3.32 0.95
C HIS A 89 21.14 3.11 0.10
N LEU A 90 21.03 2.36 -0.99
CA LEU A 90 22.15 2.12 -1.90
C LEU A 90 22.71 3.43 -2.47
N SER A 91 21.82 4.38 -2.81
CA SER A 91 22.20 5.71 -3.28
C SER A 91 22.92 6.53 -2.21
N ALA A 92 22.52 6.45 -0.94
CA ALA A 92 23.21 7.12 0.16
C ALA A 92 24.65 6.59 0.32
N LEU A 93 24.86 5.27 0.23
CA LEU A 93 26.21 4.68 0.24
C LEU A 93 27.04 5.14 -0.96
N LYS A 94 26.43 5.20 -2.15
CA LYS A 94 27.10 5.67 -3.38
C LYS A 94 27.55 7.12 -3.25
N ASN A 95 26.67 8.01 -2.77
CA ASN A 95 26.98 9.43 -2.59
C ASN A 95 28.11 9.65 -1.56
N ASN A 96 28.15 8.81 -0.53
CA ASN A 96 29.19 8.86 0.50
C ASN A 96 30.50 8.16 0.09
N ASN A 97 30.59 7.58 -1.12
CA ASN A 97 31.69 6.71 -1.54
C ASN A 97 32.03 5.62 -0.50
N HIS A 98 31.01 5.08 0.16
CA HIS A 98 31.19 4.12 1.25
C HIS A 98 31.61 2.74 0.71
N HIS A 99 32.57 2.08 1.37
CA HIS A 99 33.13 0.81 0.92
C HIS A 99 32.09 -0.33 0.84
N SER A 100 31.09 -0.33 1.74
CA SER A 100 29.99 -1.32 1.75
C SER A 100 28.99 -1.18 0.59
N PHE A 101 29.18 -0.24 -0.36
CA PHE A 101 28.26 -0.09 -1.50
C PHE A 101 28.12 -1.40 -2.29
N ASN A 102 29.24 -2.05 -2.63
CA ASN A 102 29.20 -3.28 -3.44
C ASN A 102 28.57 -4.43 -2.67
N GLU A 103 28.91 -4.58 -1.39
CA GLU A 103 28.35 -5.59 -0.49
C GLU A 103 26.82 -5.46 -0.42
N VAL A 104 26.30 -4.26 -0.10
CA VAL A 104 24.86 -4.03 -0.01
C VAL A 104 24.19 -4.19 -1.37
N LYS A 105 24.82 -3.78 -2.47
CA LYS A 105 24.31 -4.02 -3.82
C LYS A 105 24.15 -5.52 -4.09
N ASP A 106 25.14 -6.33 -3.76
CA ASP A 106 25.11 -7.79 -3.97
C ASP A 106 24.04 -8.46 -3.08
N GLU A 107 23.88 -8.01 -1.83
CA GLU A 107 22.78 -8.46 -0.94
C GLU A 107 21.40 -8.17 -1.53
N LEU A 108 21.22 -6.97 -2.09
CA LEU A 108 19.96 -6.58 -2.72
C LEU A 108 19.68 -7.40 -3.99
N CYS A 109 20.69 -7.65 -4.82
CA CYS A 109 20.56 -8.53 -5.98
C CYS A 109 20.21 -9.98 -5.57
N ALA A 110 20.70 -10.48 -4.44
CA ALA A 110 20.35 -11.80 -3.96
C ALA A 110 18.86 -11.93 -3.55
N ILE A 111 18.24 -10.82 -3.12
CA ILE A 111 16.84 -10.80 -2.65
C ILE A 111 15.86 -10.52 -3.79
N PHE A 112 16.17 -9.54 -4.63
CA PHE A 112 15.25 -9.04 -5.66
C PHE A 112 15.66 -9.45 -7.09
N GLY A 113 16.76 -10.19 -7.24
CA GLY A 113 17.39 -10.47 -8.54
C GLY A 113 18.17 -9.28 -9.08
N GLU A 114 18.92 -9.50 -10.17
CA GLU A 114 19.73 -8.45 -10.85
C GLU A 114 18.89 -7.26 -11.34
N GLU A 115 17.58 -7.46 -11.51
CA GLU A 115 16.64 -6.44 -11.95
C GLU A 115 16.60 -5.21 -11.02
N ILE A 116 16.84 -5.38 -9.71
CA ILE A 116 16.90 -4.24 -8.80
C ILE A 116 18.05 -3.28 -9.13
N PHE A 117 19.19 -3.80 -9.58
CA PHE A 117 20.33 -2.99 -9.95
C PHE A 117 20.16 -2.36 -11.34
N ASN A 118 19.50 -3.05 -12.27
CA ASN A 118 19.05 -2.45 -13.52
C ASN A 118 18.15 -1.22 -13.26
N GLN A 119 17.18 -1.37 -12.35
CA GLN A 119 16.29 -0.28 -11.95
C GLN A 119 17.05 0.85 -11.24
N TYR A 120 18.02 0.53 -10.39
CA TYR A 120 18.92 1.52 -9.78
C TYR A 120 19.63 2.37 -10.84
N ASN A 121 20.21 1.73 -11.87
CA ASN A 121 20.92 2.42 -12.93
C ASN A 121 19.98 3.27 -13.81
N LEU A 122 18.82 2.73 -14.16
CA LEU A 122 17.80 3.43 -14.95
C LEU A 122 17.30 4.70 -14.24
N LEU A 123 17.08 4.60 -12.93
CA LEU A 123 16.50 5.67 -12.11
C LEU A 123 17.56 6.49 -11.38
N PHE A 124 18.85 6.31 -11.69
CA PHE A 124 19.96 6.87 -10.92
C PHE A 124 19.79 8.36 -10.63
N ASN A 125 19.48 9.16 -11.66
CA ASN A 125 19.29 10.61 -11.50
C ASN A 125 18.20 10.97 -10.49
N MET A 126 17.12 10.18 -10.41
CA MET A 126 16.01 10.40 -9.48
C MET A 126 16.33 9.96 -8.05
N LEU A 127 17.28 9.04 -7.89
CA LEU A 127 17.72 8.51 -6.61
C LEU A 127 18.82 9.35 -5.94
N MET A 128 19.24 10.45 -6.58
CA MET A 128 20.32 11.33 -6.11
C MET A 128 19.79 12.60 -5.43
N PRO A 129 20.50 13.17 -4.43
CA PRO A 129 20.05 14.37 -3.71
C PRO A 129 19.62 15.56 -4.59
N PRO A 130 20.28 15.87 -5.73
CA PRO A 130 19.87 16.97 -6.61
C PRO A 130 18.43 16.86 -7.11
N PHE A 131 17.92 15.65 -7.36
CA PHE A 131 16.53 15.48 -7.76
C PHE A 131 15.56 15.93 -6.67
N TRP A 132 15.95 15.84 -5.40
CA TRP A 132 15.10 16.20 -4.26
C TRP A 132 15.31 17.65 -3.78
N GLY A 133 16.09 18.45 -4.52
CA GLY A 133 16.25 19.88 -4.32
C GLY A 133 17.02 20.30 -3.05
N LYS A 134 17.59 19.35 -2.31
CA LYS A 134 18.35 19.61 -1.08
C LYS A 134 19.71 18.93 -1.15
N ASP A 135 20.77 19.71 -0.94
CA ASP A 135 22.13 19.18 -0.88
C ASP A 135 22.20 18.07 0.17
N LYS A 136 22.69 16.90 -0.27
CA LYS A 136 22.96 15.72 0.58
C LYS A 136 21.75 15.11 1.31
N LYS A 137 20.51 15.38 0.92
CA LYS A 137 19.34 14.71 1.53
C LYS A 137 18.69 13.71 0.57
N LEU A 138 18.38 12.54 1.10
CA LEU A 138 17.60 11.51 0.42
C LEU A 138 16.43 11.07 1.30
N PRO A 139 15.29 10.71 0.68
CA PRO A 139 14.14 10.25 1.43
C PRO A 139 14.42 8.90 2.11
N ILE A 140 13.76 8.69 3.25
CA ILE A 140 13.56 7.40 3.87
C ILE A 140 12.06 7.15 3.83
N LEU A 141 11.69 5.96 3.35
CA LEU A 141 10.31 5.53 3.25
C LEU A 141 10.03 4.48 4.32
N GLY A 142 8.83 4.54 4.90
CA GLY A 142 8.31 3.52 5.78
C GLY A 142 6.80 3.38 5.60
N PHE A 143 6.19 2.52 6.40
CA PHE A 143 4.75 2.30 6.35
C PHE A 143 4.26 1.67 7.65
N SER A 144 2.98 1.87 7.92
CA SER A 144 2.31 1.39 9.13
C SER A 144 0.88 0.95 8.81
N SER A 145 0.08 0.60 9.82
CA SER A 145 -1.35 0.34 9.61
C SER A 145 -2.09 1.55 9.02
N VAL A 146 -1.62 2.78 9.25
CA VAL A 146 -2.30 4.01 8.81
C VAL A 146 -1.81 4.58 7.48
N GLY A 147 -0.90 3.89 6.79
CA GLY A 147 -0.39 4.27 5.46
C GLY A 147 1.14 4.38 5.39
N CYS A 148 1.61 5.09 4.37
CA CYS A 148 3.01 5.28 4.05
C CYS A 148 3.56 6.56 4.70
N HIS A 149 4.82 6.47 5.12
CA HIS A 149 5.58 7.54 5.77
C HIS A 149 6.77 7.93 4.91
N PHE A 150 7.04 9.21 4.85
CA PHE A 150 8.13 9.78 4.08
C PHE A 150 8.90 10.78 4.94
N VAL A 151 10.23 10.75 4.86
CA VAL A 151 11.06 11.77 5.53
C VAL A 151 12.37 12.01 4.81
N MET A 152 12.71 13.29 4.59
CA MET A 152 14.00 13.67 4.01
C MET A 152 15.10 13.66 5.07
N ARG A 153 16.17 12.89 4.83
CA ARG A 153 17.32 12.78 5.75
C ARG A 153 18.64 13.02 5.06
N ASP A 154 19.54 13.66 5.81
CA ASP A 154 20.93 13.81 5.39
C ASP A 154 21.58 12.42 5.23
N ILE A 155 22.29 12.21 4.13
CA ILE A 155 22.96 10.95 3.82
C ILE A 155 24.09 10.60 4.82
N SER A 156 24.59 11.56 5.61
CA SER A 156 25.61 11.29 6.64
C SER A 156 25.01 10.81 7.96
N LEU A 157 23.69 10.91 8.14
CA LEU A 157 22.98 10.53 9.36
C LEU A 157 22.40 9.13 9.26
N CYS A 158 22.15 8.54 10.43
CA CYS A 158 21.52 7.24 10.56
C CYS A 158 20.17 7.21 9.84
N ARG A 159 20.01 6.20 8.98
CA ARG A 159 18.82 6.01 8.14
C ARG A 159 17.81 5.01 8.72
N ALA A 160 17.92 4.71 10.00
CA ALA A 160 16.93 3.92 10.71
C ALA A 160 15.64 4.73 10.89
N PHE A 161 14.50 4.09 10.71
CA PHE A 161 13.20 4.74 10.78
C PHE A 161 12.11 3.78 11.23
N ASP A 162 11.31 4.23 12.19
CA ASP A 162 10.04 3.63 12.60
C ASP A 162 9.11 4.76 13.01
N ALA A 163 7.91 4.81 12.43
CA ALA A 163 7.00 5.93 12.64
C ALA A 163 6.55 6.09 14.11
N TYR A 164 6.57 5.02 14.90
CA TYR A 164 6.08 5.05 16.29
C TYR A 164 7.22 5.22 17.29
N ASN A 165 8.30 4.47 17.11
CA ASN A 165 9.34 4.30 18.13
C ASN A 165 10.69 4.93 17.75
N LEU A 166 10.94 5.13 16.44
CA LEU A 166 12.20 5.70 15.95
C LEU A 166 11.95 6.68 14.77
N PRO A 167 11.21 7.77 14.99
CA PRO A 167 10.85 8.68 13.90
C PRO A 167 12.07 9.47 13.39
N TYR A 168 13.11 9.59 14.22
CA TYR A 168 14.35 10.27 13.88
C TYR A 168 15.54 9.78 14.71
N CYS A 169 16.68 9.61 14.04
CA CYS A 169 17.99 9.49 14.66
C CYS A 169 18.94 10.57 14.12
N ASN A 170 19.56 11.33 15.00
CA ASN A 170 20.52 12.39 14.66
C ASN A 170 21.99 11.94 14.72
N GLN A 171 22.24 10.64 14.94
CA GLN A 171 23.59 10.09 15.03
C GLN A 171 24.19 9.91 13.63
N LEU A 172 25.51 10.07 13.51
CA LEU A 172 26.22 9.78 12.27
C LEU A 172 26.12 8.30 11.90
N ALA A 173 25.92 8.03 10.61
CA ALA A 173 25.90 6.67 10.09
C ALA A 173 27.32 6.10 9.98
N ARG A 174 27.47 4.80 10.26
CA ARG A 174 28.63 3.98 9.89
C ARG A 174 28.23 3.11 8.69
N GLY A 175 28.09 3.73 7.52
CA GLY A 175 27.41 3.16 6.36
C GLY A 175 26.01 3.72 6.24
N LEU A 176 24.99 2.91 6.54
CA LEU A 176 23.57 3.31 6.52
C LEU A 176 23.00 3.63 7.90
N PHE A 177 23.45 2.92 8.92
CA PHE A 177 22.92 3.03 10.28
C PHE A 177 24.03 3.42 11.27
N CYS A 178 23.65 4.04 12.38
CA CYS A 178 24.58 4.23 13.50
C CYS A 178 24.73 2.92 14.28
N VAL A 179 25.72 2.86 15.19
CA VAL A 179 25.99 1.66 16.02
C VAL A 179 24.75 1.18 16.77
N LYS A 180 23.92 2.10 17.27
CA LYS A 180 22.71 1.75 18.04
C LYS A 180 21.59 1.14 17.20
N HIS A 181 21.58 1.41 15.90
CA HIS A 181 20.48 1.01 15.01
C HIS A 181 20.96 0.10 13.89
N SER A 182 22.10 -0.59 14.07
CA SER A 182 22.57 -1.59 13.10
C SER A 182 21.59 -2.75 12.93
N ILE A 183 20.77 -3.02 13.95
CA ILE A 183 19.71 -4.05 13.94
C ILE A 183 18.55 -3.73 12.98
N GLU A 184 18.46 -2.50 12.48
CA GLU A 184 17.42 -2.05 11.54
C GLU A 184 17.73 -2.46 10.09
N ASN A 185 18.85 -3.15 9.87
CA ASN A 185 19.23 -3.73 8.59
C ASN A 185 18.37 -4.97 8.25
N PHE A 186 17.11 -4.73 7.89
CA PHE A 186 16.09 -5.77 7.75
C PHE A 186 16.27 -6.72 6.55
N TRP A 187 17.21 -6.47 5.64
CA TRP A 187 17.39 -7.27 4.42
C TRP A 187 18.48 -8.34 4.55
N THR A 188 19.37 -8.25 5.55
CA THR A 188 20.55 -9.13 5.66
C THR A 188 20.44 -10.21 6.73
N GLN A 189 19.53 -10.07 7.69
CA GLN A 189 19.44 -10.94 8.86
C GLN A 189 18.00 -11.24 9.24
N LYS A 190 17.81 -12.30 10.04
CA LYS A 190 16.57 -12.47 10.78
C LYS A 190 16.44 -11.29 11.74
N VAL A 191 15.43 -10.44 11.53
CA VAL A 191 15.24 -9.23 12.32
C VAL A 191 15.09 -9.63 13.80
N PRO A 192 15.96 -9.14 14.69
CA PRO A 192 15.92 -9.51 16.10
C PRO A 192 14.66 -8.95 16.78
N GLU A 193 14.31 -9.49 17.95
CA GLU A 193 13.09 -9.08 18.66
C GLU A 193 13.17 -7.61 19.12
N GLU A 194 14.37 -7.09 19.34
CA GLU A 194 14.62 -5.72 19.77
C GLU A 194 14.53 -4.70 18.62
N ALA A 195 14.47 -5.16 17.37
CA ALA A 195 14.32 -4.27 16.23
C ALA A 195 12.95 -3.61 16.20
N SER A 196 12.89 -2.48 15.49
CA SER A 196 11.66 -1.72 15.35
C SER A 196 10.52 -2.50 14.67
N VAL A 197 9.29 -2.02 14.86
CA VAL A 197 8.11 -2.58 14.19
C VAL A 197 8.25 -2.43 12.69
N GLN A 198 8.78 -1.29 12.22
CA GLN A 198 9.06 -1.04 10.81
C GLN A 198 10.05 -2.07 10.24
N ALA A 199 11.15 -2.40 10.92
CA ALA A 199 12.10 -3.41 10.45
C ALA A 199 11.45 -4.80 10.31
N LYS A 200 10.64 -5.19 11.30
CA LYS A 200 9.90 -6.47 11.28
C LYS A 200 8.87 -6.51 10.15
N LEU A 201 8.10 -5.43 9.97
CA LEU A 201 7.14 -5.31 8.86
C LEU A 201 7.85 -5.30 7.50
N SER A 202 8.96 -4.59 7.37
CA SER A 202 9.80 -4.59 6.18
C SER A 202 10.23 -6.01 5.79
N GLN A 203 10.65 -6.83 6.77
CA GLN A 203 10.98 -8.23 6.52
C GLN A 203 9.76 -9.07 6.05
N PHE A 204 8.56 -8.74 6.50
CA PHE A 204 7.35 -9.41 6.00
C PHE A 204 7.11 -9.09 4.52
N TYR A 205 7.18 -7.81 4.13
CA TYR A 205 6.93 -7.39 2.75
C TYR A 205 8.12 -7.62 1.80
N ILE A 206 9.33 -7.85 2.31
CA ILE A 206 10.49 -8.18 1.47
C ILE A 206 10.33 -9.50 0.75
N ASN A 207 9.65 -10.48 1.38
CA ASN A 207 9.48 -11.81 0.86
C ASN A 207 8.15 -11.91 0.08
N PRO A 208 8.19 -12.02 -1.26
CA PRO A 208 6.98 -12.16 -2.07
C PRO A 208 6.15 -13.39 -1.68
N ASN A 209 6.77 -14.44 -1.12
CA ASN A 209 6.07 -15.63 -0.68
C ASN A 209 5.15 -15.38 0.52
N ASN A 210 5.35 -14.31 1.31
CA ASN A 210 4.43 -13.96 2.39
C ASN A 210 3.06 -13.46 1.89
N PHE A 211 2.94 -13.23 0.58
CA PHE A 211 1.66 -13.03 -0.09
C PHE A 211 0.79 -14.30 -0.15
N SER A 212 1.35 -15.48 0.18
CA SER A 212 0.70 -16.79 0.16
C SER A 212 -0.41 -17.00 1.21
N GLN A 213 -0.73 -15.97 2.01
CA GLN A 213 -1.92 -16.01 2.87
C GLN A 213 -3.23 -16.14 2.06
N PHE A 214 -3.20 -15.81 0.77
CA PHE A 214 -4.23 -16.16 -0.18
C PHE A 214 -3.70 -17.29 -1.06
N ASP A 215 -4.39 -18.43 -1.12
CA ASP A 215 -4.06 -19.47 -2.10
C ASP A 215 -4.17 -18.90 -3.53
N GLU A 216 -3.37 -19.46 -4.44
CA GLU A 216 -3.26 -18.95 -5.81
C GLU A 216 -4.62 -18.89 -6.51
N GLU A 217 -5.52 -19.82 -6.20
CA GLU A 217 -6.85 -19.92 -6.81
C GLU A 217 -7.80 -18.84 -6.26
N THR A 218 -7.76 -18.56 -4.95
CA THR A 218 -8.47 -17.44 -4.31
C THR A 218 -7.98 -16.10 -4.85
N LEU A 219 -6.66 -15.91 -4.94
CA LEU A 219 -6.09 -14.68 -5.51
C LEU A 219 -6.45 -14.54 -6.99
N LYS A 220 -6.40 -15.65 -7.75
CA LYS A 220 -6.79 -15.69 -9.16
C LYS A 220 -8.25 -15.35 -9.32
N ARG A 221 -9.13 -15.88 -8.48
CA ARG A 221 -10.55 -15.56 -8.47
C ARG A 221 -10.78 -14.09 -8.12
N LEU A 222 -10.09 -13.52 -7.15
CA LEU A 222 -10.21 -12.11 -6.77
C LEU A 222 -9.78 -11.17 -7.90
N ILE A 223 -8.61 -11.42 -8.48
CA ILE A 223 -8.05 -10.61 -9.56
C ILE A 223 -8.78 -10.84 -10.90
N GLN A 224 -9.18 -12.08 -11.21
CA GLN A 224 -10.03 -12.35 -12.36
C GLN A 224 -11.42 -11.77 -12.17
N ASN A 225 -12.00 -11.78 -10.97
CA ASN A 225 -13.25 -11.08 -10.71
C ASN A 225 -13.05 -9.57 -10.94
N PHE A 226 -11.97 -8.99 -10.46
CA PHE A 226 -11.63 -7.59 -10.73
C PHE A 226 -11.53 -7.30 -12.23
N PHE A 227 -10.71 -8.04 -12.99
CA PHE A 227 -10.53 -7.80 -14.41
C PHE A 227 -11.77 -8.16 -15.23
N ARG A 228 -12.51 -9.20 -14.85
CA ARG A 228 -13.80 -9.53 -15.46
C ARG A 228 -14.82 -8.43 -15.20
N HIS A 229 -14.87 -7.83 -14.01
CA HIS A 229 -15.68 -6.64 -13.75
C HIS A 229 -15.16 -5.42 -14.53
N PHE A 230 -13.85 -5.25 -14.64
CA PHE A 230 -13.20 -4.18 -15.41
C PHE A 230 -13.55 -4.27 -16.91
N GLU A 231 -13.40 -5.44 -17.52
CA GLU A 231 -13.73 -5.73 -18.92
C GLU A 231 -15.24 -5.64 -19.16
N ARG A 232 -16.07 -6.17 -18.24
CA ARG A 232 -17.54 -6.06 -18.34
C ARG A 232 -18.04 -4.62 -18.22
N SER A 233 -17.39 -3.79 -17.42
CA SER A 233 -17.72 -2.36 -17.28
C SER A 233 -17.07 -1.48 -18.34
N GLN A 234 -16.29 -2.04 -19.26
CA GLN A 234 -15.80 -1.41 -20.49
C GLN A 234 -16.70 -1.74 -21.70
N ALA A 235 -17.42 -2.87 -21.64
CA ALA A 235 -18.44 -3.21 -22.62
C ALA A 235 -19.76 -2.53 -22.26
N GLU A 236 -20.11 -1.43 -22.95
CA GLU A 236 -21.34 -0.63 -22.75
C GLU A 236 -22.66 -1.44 -22.80
N ASN A 237 -22.64 -2.73 -23.11
CA ASN A 237 -23.83 -3.58 -23.27
C ASN A 237 -23.78 -4.93 -22.51
N PHE A 238 -22.84 -5.15 -21.59
CA PHE A 238 -22.74 -6.46 -20.92
C PHE A 238 -23.53 -6.52 -19.60
N SER A 239 -24.81 -6.90 -19.70
CA SER A 239 -25.56 -7.35 -18.53
C SER A 239 -25.19 -8.80 -18.20
N ILE A 240 -24.68 -9.06 -16.99
CA ILE A 240 -24.73 -10.42 -16.44
C ILE A 240 -26.18 -10.63 -16.03
N PRO A 241 -26.90 -11.63 -16.56
CA PRO A 241 -28.20 -11.99 -16.02
C PRO A 241 -27.96 -12.47 -14.59
N MET A 242 -28.37 -11.67 -13.59
CA MET A 242 -28.51 -12.20 -12.24
C MET A 242 -29.75 -13.09 -12.24
N ASP A 243 -29.57 -14.34 -11.84
CA ASP A 243 -30.69 -15.24 -11.63
C ASP A 243 -31.59 -14.67 -10.51
N SER A 244 -32.90 -14.79 -10.73
CA SER A 244 -33.98 -14.42 -9.81
C SER A 244 -33.73 -14.91 -8.37
N THR A 245 -33.20 -16.12 -8.22
CA THR A 245 -32.85 -16.73 -6.93
C THR A 245 -31.80 -15.91 -6.17
N LYS A 246 -30.79 -15.39 -6.89
CA LYS A 246 -29.73 -14.57 -6.31
C LYS A 246 -30.24 -13.17 -5.94
N ILE A 247 -31.11 -12.59 -6.76
CA ILE A 247 -31.70 -11.27 -6.47
C ILE A 247 -32.54 -11.35 -5.19
N ASN A 248 -33.39 -12.36 -5.05
CA ASN A 248 -34.22 -12.54 -3.87
C ASN A 248 -33.38 -12.71 -2.60
N PHE A 249 -32.32 -13.52 -2.66
CA PHE A 249 -31.38 -13.67 -1.54
C PHE A 249 -30.74 -12.33 -1.13
N LEU A 250 -30.29 -11.52 -2.10
CA LEU A 250 -29.68 -10.22 -1.81
C LEU A 250 -30.68 -9.23 -1.20
N LEU A 251 -31.91 -9.22 -1.69
CA LEU A 251 -32.99 -8.38 -1.16
C LEU A 251 -33.32 -8.80 0.29
N GLU A 252 -33.49 -10.10 0.54
CA GLU A 252 -33.71 -10.66 1.87
C GLU A 252 -32.59 -10.30 2.85
N PHE A 253 -31.32 -10.38 2.41
CA PHE A 253 -30.16 -10.04 3.24
C PHE A 253 -30.23 -8.60 3.77
N TYR A 254 -30.75 -7.66 2.97
CA TYR A 254 -30.96 -6.26 3.36
C TYR A 254 -32.40 -5.95 3.81
N SER A 255 -33.21 -6.98 4.01
CA SER A 255 -34.61 -6.86 4.41
C SER A 255 -35.47 -6.03 3.45
N PHE A 256 -35.15 -6.02 2.16
CA PHE A 256 -36.05 -5.51 1.12
C PHE A 256 -37.04 -6.61 0.74
N SER A 257 -38.32 -6.26 0.66
CA SER A 257 -39.39 -7.20 0.28
C SER A 257 -39.44 -7.44 -1.23
N SER A 258 -39.00 -6.49 -2.04
CA SER A 258 -38.91 -6.67 -3.50
C SER A 258 -37.90 -5.73 -4.15
N LEU A 259 -37.63 -5.98 -5.43
CA LEU A 259 -36.79 -5.10 -6.24
C LEU A 259 -37.46 -3.74 -6.49
N GLU A 260 -38.79 -3.71 -6.58
CA GLU A 260 -39.58 -2.48 -6.72
C GLU A 260 -39.46 -1.59 -5.48
N GLU A 261 -39.44 -2.17 -4.28
CA GLU A 261 -39.14 -1.43 -3.04
C GLU A 261 -37.76 -0.81 -3.11
N LEU A 262 -36.74 -1.60 -3.45
CA LEU A 262 -35.36 -1.11 -3.59
C LEU A 262 -35.25 0.04 -4.61
N LYS A 263 -35.91 -0.09 -5.77
CA LYS A 263 -35.94 0.97 -6.81
C LYS A 263 -36.65 2.24 -6.37
N LYS A 264 -37.67 2.13 -5.52
CA LYS A 264 -38.44 3.26 -5.00
C LYS A 264 -37.71 3.98 -3.87
N GLU A 265 -37.09 3.23 -2.95
CA GLU A 265 -36.35 3.79 -1.81
C GLU A 265 -34.96 4.30 -2.21
N GLY A 266 -34.39 3.72 -3.28
CA GLY A 266 -33.19 4.20 -3.95
C GLY A 266 -31.89 3.88 -3.21
N SER A 267 -30.78 4.35 -3.80
CA SER A 267 -29.40 4.08 -3.33
C SER A 267 -29.11 4.58 -1.91
N THR A 268 -29.88 5.56 -1.42
CA THR A 268 -29.72 6.17 -0.09
C THR A 268 -30.11 5.18 1.01
N GLU A 269 -31.22 4.48 0.85
CA GLU A 269 -31.74 3.55 1.85
C GLU A 269 -30.94 2.24 1.86
N LEU A 270 -30.58 1.72 0.69
CA LEU A 270 -29.63 0.61 0.58
C LEU A 270 -28.30 0.93 1.29
N ARG A 271 -27.78 2.16 1.13
CA ARG A 271 -26.57 2.62 1.82
C ARG A 271 -26.77 2.70 3.33
N ARG A 272 -27.93 3.17 3.80
CA ARG A 272 -28.25 3.22 5.25
C ARG A 272 -28.22 1.82 5.86
N ARG A 273 -28.93 0.87 5.26
CA ARG A 273 -29.01 -0.53 5.74
C ARG A 273 -27.64 -1.22 5.69
N PHE A 274 -26.83 -0.95 4.65
CA PHE A 274 -25.44 -1.40 4.62
C PHE A 274 -24.60 -0.84 5.77
N ILE A 275 -24.64 0.48 6.03
CA ILE A 275 -23.88 1.09 7.13
C ILE A 275 -24.29 0.50 8.48
N GLU A 276 -25.57 0.20 8.67
CA GLU A 276 -26.06 -0.46 9.89
C GLU A 276 -25.49 -1.87 10.04
N LEU A 277 -25.58 -2.72 9.01
CA LEU A 277 -24.97 -4.06 9.03
C LEU A 277 -23.44 -4.01 9.21
N ALA A 278 -22.78 -3.12 8.49
CA ALA A 278 -21.34 -2.92 8.54
C ALA A 278 -20.86 -2.55 9.95
N LYS A 279 -21.61 -1.70 10.68
CA LYS A 279 -21.29 -1.37 12.07
C LYS A 279 -21.31 -2.58 12.99
N HIS A 280 -22.26 -3.50 12.83
CA HIS A 280 -22.40 -4.68 13.70
C HIS A 280 -21.36 -5.76 13.41
N HIS A 281 -20.93 -5.87 12.15
CA HIS A 281 -19.96 -6.88 11.73
C HIS A 281 -18.53 -6.35 11.60
N HIS A 282 -18.27 -5.07 11.92
CA HIS A 282 -16.94 -4.47 11.74
C HIS A 282 -15.87 -5.18 12.59
N PRO A 283 -14.72 -5.58 12.00
CA PRO A 283 -13.65 -6.26 12.72
C PRO A 283 -13.09 -5.46 13.92
N ASP A 284 -12.98 -4.14 13.79
CA ASP A 284 -12.48 -3.26 14.87
C ASP A 284 -13.32 -3.30 16.14
N ILE A 285 -14.57 -3.79 16.09
CA ILE A 285 -15.42 -3.97 17.27
C ILE A 285 -15.57 -5.45 17.66
N GLY A 286 -14.75 -6.34 17.09
CA GLY A 286 -14.82 -7.79 17.31
C GLY A 286 -15.83 -8.54 16.41
N GLY A 287 -16.31 -7.89 15.34
CA GLY A 287 -17.20 -8.52 14.37
C GLY A 287 -16.48 -9.51 13.43
N SER A 288 -17.26 -10.35 12.75
CA SER A 288 -16.72 -11.33 11.79
C SER A 288 -16.28 -10.67 10.49
N HIS A 289 -15.00 -10.83 10.15
CA HIS A 289 -14.43 -10.41 8.86
C HIS A 289 -15.20 -10.96 7.65
N GLU A 290 -15.69 -12.20 7.73
CA GLU A 290 -16.42 -12.84 6.63
C GLU A 290 -17.80 -12.23 6.44
N HIS A 291 -18.53 -11.97 7.53
CA HIS A 291 -19.87 -11.35 7.46
C HIS A 291 -19.79 -9.89 7.00
N PHE A 292 -18.76 -9.15 7.43
CA PHE A 292 -18.52 -7.80 6.94
C PHE A 292 -18.21 -7.77 5.44
N ARG A 293 -17.43 -8.77 4.98
CA ARG A 293 -17.11 -8.97 3.56
C ARG A 293 -18.36 -9.27 2.75
N GLU A 294 -19.16 -10.25 3.17
CA GLU A 294 -20.39 -10.66 2.49
C GLU A 294 -21.39 -9.51 2.38
N ALA A 295 -21.61 -8.77 3.47
CA ALA A 295 -22.43 -7.57 3.43
C ALA A 295 -21.91 -6.60 2.36
N ARG A 296 -20.62 -6.29 2.34
CA ARG A 296 -20.09 -5.37 1.34
C ARG A 296 -20.31 -5.84 -0.11
N GLU A 297 -20.08 -7.12 -0.38
CA GLU A 297 -20.28 -7.71 -1.73
C GLU A 297 -21.75 -7.67 -2.18
N TYR A 298 -22.68 -7.91 -1.24
CA TYR A 298 -24.11 -7.89 -1.52
C TYR A 298 -24.63 -6.48 -1.74
N TYR A 299 -24.13 -5.50 -0.98
CA TYR A 299 -24.44 -4.08 -1.18
C TYR A 299 -24.09 -3.61 -2.59
N GLU A 300 -22.87 -3.89 -3.06
CA GLU A 300 -22.41 -3.50 -4.39
C GLU A 300 -23.24 -4.18 -5.49
N SER A 301 -23.56 -5.46 -5.30
CA SER A 301 -24.42 -6.22 -6.24
C SER A 301 -25.80 -5.58 -6.42
N LEU A 302 -26.43 -5.10 -5.33
CA LEU A 302 -27.71 -4.40 -5.40
C LEU A 302 -27.57 -2.98 -5.97
N ARG A 303 -26.45 -2.29 -5.69
CA ARG A 303 -26.18 -0.95 -6.25
C ARG A 303 -26.06 -0.99 -7.77
N GLU A 304 -25.37 -1.99 -8.32
CA GLU A 304 -25.27 -2.19 -9.78
C GLU A 304 -26.64 -2.43 -10.45
N ILE A 305 -27.64 -2.97 -9.73
CA ILE A 305 -29.00 -3.14 -10.25
C ILE A 305 -29.76 -1.81 -10.27
N LEU A 306 -29.47 -0.90 -9.33
CA LEU A 306 -30.11 0.42 -9.22
C LEU A 306 -29.56 1.45 -10.22
N GLU A 307 -28.33 1.28 -10.68
CA GLU A 307 -27.71 2.15 -11.70
C GLU A 307 -28.20 1.85 -13.13
N LYS A 308 -29.07 0.83 -13.30
CA LYS A 308 -29.76 0.44 -14.55
C LYS A 308 -31.21 0.92 -14.57
#